data_AF-A0A7J3NNS8-F1
#
_entry.id   AF-A0A7J3NNS8-F1
#
_cell.length_a   1.000
_cell.length_b   1.000
_cell.length_c   1.000
_cell.angle_alpha   90.00
_cell.angle_beta   90.00
_cell.angle_gamma   90.00
#
_symmetry.space_group_name_H-M   'P 1'
#
loop_
_entity.id
_entity.type
_entity.pdbx_description
1 polymer ?
#
loop_
_entity_poly.entity_id
_entity_poly.type
_entity_poly.pdbx_seq_one_letter_code
_entity_poly.pdbx_strand_id
1 'polypeptide(L)'
;MVDLLSGGLRVIVCGSVGYGGKEEILRLQDALRMAGYEVVDQFEGADYTGIEDFRDFREMCGKIVLWDLERCREADVVVFIATRPSFGATVESFFSALKGKPVVAYCPEEVRSPWPLYISSHTVKTVDELLTVLEGLKKEHVKIRTLPNLQGEHEAIFTYSNFTCLCPVTGTPDRATIKVRYVPEERLIEYESLKEYFETFKDKPIHHEEVVATVLSDVVKAVEPKLVEVEAAFEERSGVKARVTKTWRKNDQVGSSL
;
A
#
# COMPACT_ATOMS: atom_id res chain seq x y z
N MET A 1 -12.09 7.29 23.93
CA MET A 1 -10.71 7.33 23.41
C MET A 1 -10.81 6.67 22.04
N VAL A 2 -10.92 7.47 20.99
CA VAL A 2 -11.14 6.96 19.63
C VAL A 2 -9.78 6.46 19.16
N ASP A 3 -9.67 5.16 18.87
CA ASP A 3 -8.53 4.61 18.15
C ASP A 3 -8.43 5.36 16.83
N LEU A 4 -7.53 6.33 16.78
CA LEU A 4 -6.99 6.86 15.55
C LEU A 4 -6.30 5.65 14.91
N LEU A 5 -6.99 4.97 14.01
CA LEU A 5 -6.40 4.00 13.10
C LEU A 5 -5.38 4.75 12.22
N SER A 6 -4.20 4.97 12.79
CA SER A 6 -2.96 5.21 12.08
C SER A 6 -2.72 3.95 11.26
N GLY A 7 -3.33 3.86 10.08
CA GLY A 7 -3.06 2.79 9.12
C GLY A 7 -1.63 2.96 8.61
N GLY A 8 -0.67 2.52 9.41
CA GLY A 8 0.72 2.40 9.00
C GLY A 8 0.84 1.36 7.89
N LEU A 9 1.88 1.48 7.07
CA LEU A 9 2.19 0.47 6.08
C LEU A 9 2.44 -0.86 6.81
N ARG A 10 1.59 -1.87 6.60
CA ARG A 10 1.77 -3.19 7.23
C ARG A 10 2.82 -3.97 6.47
N VAL A 11 3.85 -4.42 7.16
CA VAL A 11 4.99 -5.11 6.55
C VAL A 11 5.10 -6.51 7.15
N ILE A 12 5.25 -7.52 6.29
CA ILE A 12 5.63 -8.88 6.71
C ILE A 12 7.04 -9.21 6.22
N VAL A 13 7.80 -9.93 7.05
CA VAL A 13 9.15 -10.37 6.71
C VAL A 13 9.12 -11.88 6.46
N CYS A 14 9.26 -12.30 5.21
CA CYS A 14 9.27 -13.71 4.81
C CYS A 14 10.71 -14.21 4.65
N GLY A 15 11.02 -15.34 5.27
CA GLY A 15 12.36 -15.93 5.24
C GLY A 15 12.38 -17.40 5.68
N SER A 16 13.57 -17.99 5.74
CA SER A 16 13.72 -19.34 6.29
C SER A 16 13.54 -19.31 7.81
N VAL A 17 12.61 -20.07 8.37
CA VAL A 17 12.48 -20.23 9.83
C VAL A 17 13.52 -21.21 10.38
N GLY A 18 13.95 -22.18 9.58
CA GLY A 18 14.98 -23.16 9.95
C GLY A 18 16.42 -22.63 9.85
N TYR A 19 17.35 -23.34 10.49
CA TYR A 19 18.81 -23.14 10.40
C TYR A 19 19.30 -21.71 10.72
N GLY A 20 18.74 -21.09 11.77
CA GLY A 20 19.11 -19.74 12.23
C GLY A 20 18.41 -18.59 11.49
N GLY A 21 17.63 -18.87 10.44
CA GLY A 21 16.94 -17.81 9.69
C GLY A 21 15.81 -17.11 10.47
N LYS A 22 15.24 -17.75 11.50
CA LYS A 22 14.28 -17.11 12.42
C LYS A 22 14.87 -15.88 13.11
N GLU A 23 16.15 -15.92 13.49
CA GLU A 23 16.81 -14.78 14.14
C GLU A 23 16.92 -13.57 13.21
N GLU A 24 17.20 -13.80 11.92
CA GLU A 24 17.26 -12.72 10.93
C GLU A 24 15.88 -12.11 10.66
N ILE A 25 14.83 -12.95 10.62
CA ILE A 25 13.44 -12.46 10.51
C ILE A 25 13.13 -11.55 11.69
N LEU A 26 13.36 -12.01 12.92
CA LEU A 26 13.09 -11.23 14.13
C LEU A 26 13.91 -9.93 14.15
N ARG A 27 15.19 -9.98 13.79
CA ARG A 27 16.06 -8.81 13.67
C ARG A 27 15.48 -7.76 12.73
N LEU A 28 15.03 -8.16 11.53
CA LEU A 28 14.42 -7.24 10.57
C LEU A 28 13.08 -6.70 11.08
N GLN A 29 12.24 -7.56 11.65
CA GLN A 29 10.98 -7.14 12.25
C GLN A 29 11.20 -6.09 13.35
N ASP A 30 12.20 -6.27 14.21
CA ASP A 30 12.53 -5.31 15.26
C ASP A 30 13.04 -3.99 14.69
N ALA A 31 13.89 -4.03 13.66
CA ALA A 31 14.33 -2.82 12.95
C ALA A 31 13.15 -2.06 12.33
N LEU A 32 12.19 -2.76 11.73
CA LEU A 32 10.98 -2.17 11.15
C LEU A 32 10.06 -1.57 12.23
N ARG A 33 9.86 -2.27 13.35
CA ARG A 33 9.11 -1.75 14.50
C ARG A 33 9.76 -0.49 15.07
N MET A 34 11.09 -0.48 15.23
CA MET A 34 11.83 0.70 15.69
C MET A 34 11.72 1.88 14.72
N ALA A 35 11.58 1.61 13.42
CA ALA A 35 11.32 2.62 12.41
C ALA A 35 9.84 3.03 12.29
N GLY A 36 8.95 2.49 13.13
CA GLY A 36 7.54 2.88 13.21
C GLY A 36 6.62 2.22 12.18
N TYR A 37 7.02 1.08 11.60
CA TYR A 37 6.17 0.28 10.73
C TYR A 37 5.31 -0.70 11.54
N GLU A 38 4.10 -0.98 11.06
CA GLU A 38 3.25 -2.03 11.62
C GLU A 38 3.71 -3.37 11.06
N VAL A 39 4.28 -4.23 11.92
CA VAL A 39 4.82 -5.52 11.50
C VAL A 39 3.78 -6.61 11.73
N VAL A 40 3.42 -7.32 10.67
CA VAL A 40 2.55 -8.50 10.74
C VAL A 40 3.38 -9.65 11.30
N ASP A 41 2.99 -10.16 12.47
CA ASP A 41 3.65 -11.29 13.11
C ASP A 41 3.12 -12.62 12.54
N GLN A 42 4.03 -13.48 12.09
CA GLN A 42 3.71 -14.81 11.58
C GLN A 42 3.97 -15.95 12.58
N PHE A 43 4.64 -15.68 13.71
CA PHE A 43 5.09 -16.71 14.65
C PHE A 43 4.04 -17.12 15.70
N GLU A 44 2.89 -16.45 15.75
CA GLU A 44 1.76 -16.82 16.62
C GLU A 44 0.94 -18.02 16.08
N GLY A 45 1.38 -18.64 14.99
CA GLY A 45 0.75 -19.80 14.37
C GLY A 45 0.98 -21.13 15.11
N ALA A 46 0.71 -22.23 14.42
CA ALA A 46 0.95 -23.56 14.96
C ALA A 46 2.45 -23.78 15.25
N ASP A 47 2.80 -24.11 16.50
CA ASP A 47 4.16 -24.49 16.87
C ASP A 47 4.48 -25.91 16.35
N TYR A 48 5.40 -25.99 15.39
CA TYR A 48 5.89 -27.24 14.79
C TYR A 48 7.39 -27.46 15.03
N THR A 49 7.97 -26.81 16.05
CA THR A 49 9.43 -26.77 16.32
C THR A 49 10.07 -28.15 16.59
N GLY A 50 9.28 -29.23 16.70
CA GLY A 50 9.76 -30.62 16.87
C GLY A 50 9.47 -31.57 15.70
N ILE A 51 8.94 -31.09 14.57
CA ILE A 51 8.59 -31.94 13.42
C ILE A 51 9.65 -31.82 12.33
N GLU A 52 10.37 -32.91 12.07
CA GLU A 52 11.37 -32.99 10.99
C GLU A 52 10.79 -33.60 9.69
N ASP A 53 9.74 -34.42 9.80
CA ASP A 53 9.08 -35.07 8.66
C ASP A 53 7.57 -34.81 8.68
N PHE A 54 7.09 -34.14 7.62
CA PHE A 54 5.71 -33.70 7.49
C PHE A 54 4.82 -34.63 6.65
N ARG A 55 5.36 -35.74 6.12
CA ARG A 55 4.63 -36.60 5.14
C ARG A 55 3.32 -37.16 5.68
N ASP A 56 3.24 -37.42 6.98
CA ASP A 56 2.05 -37.98 7.63
C ASP A 56 1.13 -36.90 8.24
N PHE A 57 1.47 -35.61 8.10
CA PHE A 57 0.79 -34.49 8.76
C PHE A 57 0.02 -33.59 7.79
N ARG A 58 -0.64 -34.16 6.78
CA ARG A 58 -1.28 -33.41 5.67
C ARG A 58 -2.22 -32.28 6.12
N GLU A 59 -3.09 -32.53 7.10
CA GLU A 59 -4.02 -31.50 7.61
C GLU A 59 -3.28 -30.36 8.32
N MET A 60 -2.24 -30.69 9.10
CA MET A 60 -1.42 -29.70 9.79
C MET A 60 -0.65 -28.84 8.78
N CYS A 61 -0.06 -29.44 7.75
CA CYS A 61 0.58 -28.70 6.66
C CYS A 61 -0.39 -27.70 6.02
N GLY A 62 -1.63 -28.13 5.76
CA GLY A 62 -2.67 -27.24 5.24
C GLY A 62 -2.95 -26.04 6.15
N LYS A 63 -3.05 -26.26 7.46
CA LYS A 63 -3.26 -25.19 8.44
C LYS A 63 -2.09 -24.20 8.49
N ILE A 64 -0.85 -24.71 8.46
CA ILE A 64 0.37 -23.88 8.46
C ILE A 64 0.39 -23.00 7.20
N VAL A 65 0.25 -23.60 6.01
CA VAL A 65 0.28 -22.86 4.74
C VAL A 65 -0.82 -21.82 4.67
N LEU A 66 -2.05 -22.16 5.06
CA LEU A 66 -3.16 -21.20 5.03
C LEU A 66 -2.96 -20.06 6.03
N TRP A 67 -2.38 -20.34 7.20
CA TRP A 67 -2.01 -19.31 8.16
C TRP A 67 -0.98 -18.32 7.59
N ASP A 68 0.11 -18.83 7.02
CA ASP A 68 1.18 -18.00 6.45
C ASP A 68 0.67 -17.13 5.29
N LEU A 69 -0.17 -17.70 4.42
CA LEU A 69 -0.79 -16.97 3.31
C LEU A 69 -1.79 -15.91 3.81
N GLU A 70 -2.48 -16.12 4.93
CA GLU A 70 -3.38 -15.12 5.50
C GLU A 70 -2.61 -13.94 6.10
N ARG A 71 -1.47 -14.20 6.77
CA ARG A 71 -0.57 -13.11 7.22
C ARG A 71 -0.04 -12.31 6.02
N CYS A 72 0.31 -12.98 4.93
CA CYS A 72 0.67 -12.29 3.69
C CYS A 72 -0.49 -11.47 3.09
N ARG A 73 -1.76 -11.83 3.34
CA ARG A 73 -2.93 -11.04 2.90
C ARG A 73 -3.11 -9.79 3.74
N GLU A 74 -2.81 -9.85 5.03
CA GLU A 74 -2.88 -8.71 5.95
C GLU A 74 -1.80 -7.66 5.65
N ALA A 75 -0.59 -8.08 5.24
CA ALA A 75 0.48 -7.14 4.93
C ALA A 75 0.20 -6.30 3.68
N ASP A 76 0.62 -5.05 3.66
CA ASP A 76 0.60 -4.19 2.48
C ASP A 76 1.88 -4.36 1.62
N VAL A 77 3.02 -4.69 2.26
CA VAL A 77 4.32 -4.96 1.62
C VAL A 77 4.97 -6.22 2.19
N VAL A 78 5.65 -6.98 1.33
CA VAL A 78 6.45 -8.15 1.74
C VAL A 78 7.94 -7.82 1.66
N VAL A 79 8.67 -8.06 2.74
CA VAL A 79 10.14 -8.08 2.76
C VAL A 79 10.58 -9.52 2.64
N PHE A 80 11.25 -9.87 1.55
CA PHE A 80 11.68 -11.23 1.26
C PHE A 80 13.17 -11.39 1.50
N ILE A 81 13.56 -12.20 2.50
CA ILE A 81 14.96 -12.53 2.75
C ILE A 81 15.45 -13.52 1.69
N ALA A 82 16.21 -13.03 0.72
CA ALA A 82 16.52 -13.74 -0.52
C ALA A 82 17.85 -14.53 -0.50
N THR A 83 18.67 -14.38 0.54
CA THR A 83 19.99 -15.04 0.63
C THR A 83 19.91 -16.56 0.60
N ARG A 84 19.03 -17.15 1.43
CA ARG A 84 18.75 -18.61 1.49
C ARG A 84 17.27 -18.81 1.81
N PRO A 85 16.37 -18.57 0.85
CA PRO A 85 14.94 -18.59 1.11
C PRO A 85 14.45 -20.03 1.33
N SER A 86 13.47 -20.20 2.20
CA SER A 86 12.71 -21.45 2.28
C SER A 86 11.72 -21.56 1.11
N PHE A 87 11.22 -22.77 0.88
CA PHE A 87 10.09 -22.97 -0.06
C PHE A 87 8.88 -22.12 0.33
N GLY A 88 8.54 -22.06 1.63
CA GLY A 88 7.46 -21.23 2.16
C GLY A 88 7.64 -19.75 1.83
N ALA A 89 8.78 -19.16 2.19
CA ALA A 89 9.08 -17.76 1.94
C ALA A 89 9.03 -17.38 0.45
N THR A 90 9.47 -18.30 -0.43
CA THR A 90 9.39 -18.11 -1.88
C THR A 90 7.93 -18.11 -2.37
N VAL A 91 7.11 -19.05 -1.88
CA VAL A 91 5.68 -19.15 -2.24
C VAL A 91 4.89 -17.94 -1.71
N GLU A 92 5.13 -17.54 -0.47
CA GLU A 92 4.53 -16.36 0.18
C GLU A 92 4.82 -15.08 -0.61
N SER A 93 6.09 -14.88 -0.99
CA SER A 93 6.53 -13.73 -1.77
C SER A 93 5.92 -13.72 -3.17
N PHE A 94 5.91 -14.87 -3.85
CA PHE A 94 5.31 -14.99 -5.18
C PHE A 94 3.79 -14.79 -5.15
N PHE A 95 3.10 -15.38 -4.18
CA PHE A 95 1.67 -15.19 -3.97
C PHE A 95 1.32 -13.70 -3.77
N SER A 96 2.13 -12.98 -3.01
CA SER A 96 1.95 -11.55 -2.77
C SER A 96 2.20 -10.71 -4.02
N ALA A 97 3.26 -11.05 -4.78
CA ALA A 97 3.54 -10.42 -6.07
C ALA A 97 2.40 -10.61 -7.08
N LEU A 98 1.82 -11.81 -7.18
CA LEU A 98 0.66 -12.08 -8.04
C LEU A 98 -0.59 -11.27 -7.66
N LYS A 99 -0.69 -10.84 -6.40
CA LYS A 99 -1.75 -9.95 -5.91
C LYS A 99 -1.42 -8.46 -6.11
N GLY A 100 -0.31 -8.14 -6.78
CA GLY A 100 0.13 -6.78 -7.03
C GLY A 100 0.74 -6.07 -5.82
N LYS A 101 1.07 -6.81 -4.75
CA LYS A 101 1.74 -6.22 -3.58
C LYS A 101 3.22 -6.00 -3.88
N PRO A 102 3.83 -4.89 -3.44
CA PRO A 102 5.26 -4.71 -3.51
C PRO A 102 5.99 -5.81 -2.73
N VAL A 103 7.01 -6.40 -3.35
CA VAL A 103 7.91 -7.37 -2.74
C VAL A 103 9.32 -6.80 -2.80
N VAL A 104 9.95 -6.62 -1.64
CA VAL A 104 11.30 -6.08 -1.51
C VAL A 104 12.26 -7.22 -1.17
N ALA A 105 13.10 -7.62 -2.12
CA ALA A 105 14.15 -8.61 -1.86
C ALA A 105 15.27 -8.01 -1.01
N TYR A 106 15.41 -8.49 0.23
CA TYR A 106 16.53 -8.17 1.12
C TYR A 106 17.66 -9.19 0.91
N CYS A 107 18.78 -8.70 0.39
CA CYS A 107 19.92 -9.48 -0.10
C CYS A 107 21.25 -8.98 0.50
N PRO A 108 21.50 -9.18 1.81
CA PRO A 108 22.75 -8.75 2.44
C PRO A 108 23.98 -9.53 1.94
N GLU A 109 23.75 -10.73 1.37
CA GLU A 109 24.76 -11.55 0.73
C GLU A 109 24.40 -11.78 -0.75
N GLU A 110 25.34 -12.37 -1.51
CA GLU A 110 25.12 -12.72 -2.92
C GLU A 110 24.00 -13.75 -3.10
N VAL A 111 23.01 -13.41 -3.94
CA VAL A 111 21.93 -14.32 -4.33
C VAL A 111 22.31 -15.05 -5.61
N ARG A 112 22.46 -16.38 -5.53
CA ARG A 112 22.89 -17.22 -6.67
C ARG A 112 21.75 -17.67 -7.59
N SER A 113 20.51 -17.36 -7.25
CA SER A 113 19.31 -17.73 -8.00
C SER A 113 18.63 -16.47 -8.58
N PRO A 114 18.15 -16.50 -9.83
CA PRO A 114 17.45 -15.35 -10.40
C PRO A 114 16.02 -15.19 -9.85
N TRP A 115 15.43 -16.25 -9.28
CA TRP A 115 14.02 -16.29 -8.88
C TRP A 115 13.66 -15.22 -7.83
N PRO A 116 14.41 -15.06 -6.73
CA PRO A 116 14.08 -14.03 -5.74
C PRO A 116 14.08 -12.61 -6.30
N LEU A 117 14.92 -12.35 -7.29
CA LEU A 117 15.05 -11.03 -7.91
C LEU A 117 13.93 -10.77 -8.93
N TYR A 118 13.50 -11.80 -9.66
CA TYR A 118 12.40 -11.68 -10.62
C TYR A 118 11.04 -11.46 -9.95
N ILE A 119 10.80 -12.11 -8.81
CA ILE A 119 9.54 -11.99 -8.06
C ILE A 119 9.42 -10.62 -7.38
N SER A 120 10.55 -9.99 -7.09
CA SER A 120 10.62 -8.77 -6.30
C SER A 120 10.51 -7.53 -7.16
N SER A 121 9.73 -6.54 -6.72
CA SER A 121 9.66 -5.24 -7.37
C SER A 121 10.87 -4.36 -7.03
N HIS A 122 11.53 -4.64 -5.90
CA HIS A 122 12.69 -3.89 -5.42
C HIS A 122 13.75 -4.86 -4.88
N THR A 123 15.02 -4.46 -4.95
CA THR A 123 16.14 -5.21 -4.37
C THR A 123 16.99 -4.28 -3.52
N VAL A 124 17.32 -4.72 -2.30
CA VAL A 124 18.10 -3.95 -1.32
C VAL A 124 19.12 -4.86 -0.64
N LYS A 125 20.24 -4.30 -0.21
CA LYS A 125 21.35 -5.03 0.43
C LYS A 125 21.49 -4.72 1.91
N THR A 126 21.01 -3.56 2.35
CA THR A 126 21.15 -3.09 3.73
C THR A 126 19.78 -2.73 4.31
N VAL A 127 19.71 -2.66 5.64
CA VAL A 127 18.50 -2.22 6.34
C VAL A 127 18.18 -0.76 5.98
N ASP A 128 19.18 0.10 5.80
CA ASP A 128 18.97 1.50 5.42
C ASP A 128 18.38 1.64 4.01
N GLU A 129 18.85 0.83 3.06
CA GLU A 129 18.25 0.75 1.72
C GLU A 129 16.81 0.22 1.79
N LEU A 130 16.56 -0.81 2.61
CA LEU A 130 15.22 -1.33 2.86
C LEU A 130 14.28 -0.25 3.39
N LEU A 131 14.69 0.49 4.43
CA LEU A 131 13.90 1.56 5.02
C LEU A 131 13.64 2.70 4.01
N THR A 132 14.61 3.00 3.15
CA THR A 132 14.45 4.00 2.08
C THR A 132 13.37 3.57 1.07
N VAL A 133 13.40 2.31 0.62
CA VAL A 133 12.39 1.75 -0.28
C VAL A 133 11.02 1.73 0.40
N LEU A 134 10.95 1.28 1.66
CA LEU A 134 9.69 1.23 2.41
C LEU A 134 9.10 2.62 2.66
N GLU A 135 9.92 3.64 2.86
CA GLU A 135 9.44 5.03 3.00
C GLU A 135 8.85 5.53 1.67
N GLY A 136 9.45 5.18 0.53
CA GLY A 136 8.88 5.44 -0.79
C GLY A 136 7.53 4.74 -0.99
N LEU A 137 7.47 3.44 -0.69
CA LEU A 137 6.24 2.65 -0.77
C LEU A 137 5.17 3.15 0.20
N LYS A 138 5.55 3.60 1.40
CA LYS A 138 4.64 4.18 2.39
C LYS A 138 3.99 5.45 1.87
N LYS A 139 4.76 6.31 1.19
CA LYS A 139 4.21 7.49 0.51
C LYS A 139 3.25 7.09 -0.60
N GLU A 140 3.58 6.12 -1.44
CA GLU A 140 2.64 5.63 -2.46
C GLU A 140 1.39 4.96 -1.87
N HIS A 141 1.51 4.43 -0.65
CA HIS A 141 0.47 3.72 0.07
C HIS A 141 -0.37 4.58 1.02
N VAL A 142 -0.19 5.91 1.07
CA VAL A 142 -1.02 6.74 1.97
C VAL A 142 -2.49 6.55 1.60
N LYS A 143 -3.21 5.82 2.45
CA LYS A 143 -4.65 5.62 2.34
C LYS A 143 -5.35 6.85 2.91
N ILE A 144 -6.37 7.34 2.21
CA ILE A 144 -7.31 8.32 2.78
C ILE A 144 -7.99 7.65 3.98
N ARG A 145 -7.72 8.14 5.19
CA ARG A 145 -8.32 7.64 6.43
C ARG A 145 -9.73 8.18 6.55
N THR A 146 -10.54 7.48 7.35
CA THR A 146 -11.95 7.81 7.51
C THR A 146 -12.38 7.90 8.97
N LEU A 147 -13.37 8.74 9.22
CA LEU A 147 -14.07 8.86 10.49
C LEU A 147 -15.52 8.38 10.32
N PRO A 148 -16.18 7.87 11.37
CA PRO A 148 -17.60 7.55 11.29
C PRO A 148 -18.43 8.82 11.08
N ASN A 149 -19.43 8.76 10.19
CA ASN A 149 -20.40 9.83 10.01
C ASN A 149 -21.53 9.69 11.03
N LEU A 150 -21.55 10.58 12.03
CA LEU A 150 -22.58 10.64 13.07
C LEU A 150 -23.65 11.71 12.79
N GLN A 151 -23.49 12.47 11.70
CA GLN A 151 -24.23 13.68 11.40
C GLN A 151 -25.31 13.47 10.33
N GLY A 152 -25.33 12.30 9.69
CA GLY A 152 -26.28 11.96 8.64
C GLY A 152 -25.92 12.58 7.29
N GLU A 153 -26.91 12.77 6.42
CA GLU A 153 -26.71 13.22 5.05
C GLU A 153 -26.38 14.72 4.96
N HIS A 154 -25.25 15.04 4.34
CA HIS A 154 -24.79 16.40 4.10
C HIS A 154 -23.87 16.43 2.86
N GLU A 155 -23.51 17.63 2.40
CA GLU A 155 -22.45 17.81 1.41
C GLU A 155 -21.23 18.42 2.09
N ALA A 156 -20.04 17.94 1.71
CA ALA A 156 -18.77 18.50 2.17
C ALA A 156 -17.86 18.79 0.98
N ILE A 157 -17.11 19.89 1.07
CA ILE A 157 -16.15 20.33 0.05
C ILE A 157 -14.81 20.56 0.73
N PHE A 158 -13.80 19.78 0.32
CA PHE A 158 -12.41 19.99 0.71
C PHE A 158 -11.66 20.69 -0.41
N THR A 159 -10.83 21.67 -0.06
CA THR A 159 -9.96 22.38 -1.02
C THR A 159 -8.52 22.28 -0.56
N TYR A 160 -7.65 21.76 -1.42
CA TYR A 160 -6.22 21.69 -1.20
C TYR A 160 -5.49 22.51 -2.26
N SER A 161 -4.93 23.65 -1.85
CA SER A 161 -4.34 24.64 -2.77
C SER A 161 -2.86 24.40 -3.10
N ASN A 162 -2.22 23.44 -2.44
CA ASN A 162 -0.77 23.20 -2.53
C ASN A 162 -0.45 21.91 -3.31
N PHE A 163 -1.33 21.46 -4.19
CA PHE A 163 -1.11 20.23 -4.94
C PHE A 163 0.02 20.40 -5.96
N THR A 164 0.86 19.38 -6.08
CA THR A 164 1.91 19.33 -7.11
C THR A 164 2.16 17.91 -7.57
N CYS A 165 2.54 17.76 -8.83
CA CYS A 165 2.99 16.50 -9.43
C CYS A 165 4.04 16.76 -10.51
N LEU A 166 4.61 15.71 -11.11
CA LEU A 166 5.55 15.85 -12.21
C LEU A 166 4.86 15.64 -13.56
N CYS A 167 5.21 16.48 -14.52
CA CYS A 167 4.81 16.28 -15.91
C CYS A 167 5.47 15.02 -16.49
N PRO A 168 4.73 14.04 -17.03
CA PRO A 168 5.30 12.80 -17.58
C PRO A 168 6.31 13.03 -18.71
N VAL A 169 6.18 14.13 -19.45
CA VAL A 169 7.00 14.42 -20.64
C VAL A 169 8.28 15.15 -20.28
N THR A 170 8.19 16.18 -19.42
CA THR A 170 9.31 17.09 -19.15
C THR A 170 9.95 16.91 -17.77
N GLY A 171 9.30 16.16 -16.87
CA GLY A 171 9.75 16.01 -15.47
C GLY A 171 9.67 17.30 -14.64
N THR A 172 9.11 18.38 -15.19
CA THR A 172 8.94 19.65 -14.46
C THR A 172 7.73 19.57 -13.55
N PRO A 173 7.75 20.24 -12.38
CA PRO A 173 6.59 20.28 -11.50
C PRO A 173 5.41 21.02 -12.14
N ASP A 174 4.24 20.39 -12.10
CA ASP A 174 2.95 21.04 -12.31
C ASP A 174 2.32 21.31 -10.92
N ARG A 175 1.55 22.40 -10.80
CA ARG A 175 0.88 22.81 -9.56
C ARG A 175 -0.61 22.99 -9.81
N ALA A 176 -1.43 22.70 -8.80
CA ALA A 176 -2.88 22.84 -8.91
C ALA A 176 -3.54 23.17 -7.57
N THR A 177 -4.79 23.63 -7.65
CA THR A 177 -5.75 23.55 -6.56
C THR A 177 -6.72 22.40 -6.83
N ILE A 178 -6.80 21.46 -5.89
CA ILE A 178 -7.74 20.33 -5.97
C ILE A 178 -8.94 20.61 -5.07
N LYS A 179 -10.14 20.41 -5.60
CA LYS A 179 -11.39 20.44 -4.84
C LYS A 179 -12.04 19.06 -4.89
N VAL A 180 -12.37 18.52 -3.72
CA VAL A 180 -13.10 17.27 -3.56
C VAL A 180 -14.45 17.61 -2.93
N ARG A 181 -15.51 17.51 -3.71
CA ARG A 181 -16.90 17.64 -3.26
C ARG A 181 -17.51 16.25 -3.15
N TYR A 182 -18.11 15.91 -2.02
CA TYR A 182 -18.72 14.60 -1.84
C TYR A 182 -19.92 14.63 -0.88
N VAL A 183 -20.78 13.61 -1.02
CA VAL A 183 -21.93 13.35 -0.15
C VAL A 183 -21.66 12.02 0.57
N PRO A 184 -21.23 12.02 1.84
CA PRO A 184 -20.90 10.81 2.58
C PRO A 184 -22.12 9.93 2.88
N GLU A 185 -21.86 8.64 3.10
CA GLU A 185 -22.79 7.72 3.76
C GLU A 185 -22.31 7.49 5.20
N GLU A 186 -21.71 6.34 5.50
CA GLU A 186 -21.30 5.98 6.87
C GLU A 186 -19.92 6.53 7.27
N ARG A 187 -19.14 7.03 6.30
CA ARG A 187 -17.74 7.44 6.50
C ARG A 187 -17.48 8.87 6.00
N LEU A 188 -16.72 9.62 6.79
CA LEU A 188 -16.18 10.94 6.46
C LEU A 188 -14.69 10.84 6.15
N ILE A 189 -14.19 11.69 5.27
CA ILE A 189 -12.75 11.82 5.02
C ILE A 189 -12.07 12.49 6.22
N GLU A 190 -10.96 11.94 6.70
CA GLU A 190 -10.10 12.56 7.72
C GLU A 190 -9.16 13.58 7.07
N TYR A 191 -9.19 14.83 7.55
CA TYR A 191 -8.58 15.98 6.88
C TYR A 191 -7.05 15.87 6.72
N GLU A 192 -6.34 15.42 7.77
CA GLU A 192 -4.89 15.30 7.73
C GLU A 192 -4.47 14.22 6.73
N SER A 193 -5.19 13.09 6.69
CA SER A 193 -4.92 12.01 5.73
C SER A 193 -5.12 12.45 4.28
N LEU A 194 -6.05 13.36 4.01
CA LEU A 194 -6.30 13.86 2.66
C LEU A 194 -5.15 14.75 2.19
N LYS A 195 -4.59 15.58 3.09
CA LYS A 195 -3.37 16.35 2.82
C LYS A 195 -2.18 15.42 2.57
N GLU A 196 -1.94 14.44 3.45
CA GLU A 196 -0.85 13.46 3.30
C GLU A 196 -0.98 12.72 1.96
N TYR A 197 -2.20 12.32 1.58
CA TYR A 197 -2.51 11.68 0.30
C TYR A 197 -2.15 12.57 -0.90
N PHE A 198 -2.47 13.86 -0.88
CA PHE A 198 -2.09 14.77 -1.97
C PHE A 198 -0.57 14.99 -2.06
N GLU A 199 0.15 14.98 -0.94
CA GLU A 199 1.61 15.13 -0.92
C GLU A 199 2.33 13.96 -1.59
N THR A 200 1.70 12.79 -1.69
CA THR A 200 2.24 11.61 -2.40
C THR A 200 2.40 11.82 -3.91
N PHE A 201 1.67 12.78 -4.49
CA PHE A 201 1.72 13.05 -5.93
C PHE A 201 2.95 13.87 -6.34
N LYS A 202 3.64 14.50 -5.38
CA LYS A 202 4.69 15.50 -5.63
C LYS A 202 5.76 15.04 -6.61
N ASP A 203 6.23 13.81 -6.44
CA ASP A 203 7.29 13.22 -7.26
C ASP A 203 6.76 12.21 -8.29
N LYS A 204 5.43 12.15 -8.48
CA LYS A 204 4.76 11.21 -9.38
C LYS A 204 4.63 11.81 -10.79
N PRO A 205 5.16 11.15 -11.84
CA PRO A 205 4.88 11.51 -13.23
C PRO A 205 3.44 11.11 -13.58
N ILE A 206 2.54 12.09 -13.76
CA ILE A 206 1.11 11.83 -13.99
C ILE A 206 0.44 12.92 -14.83
N HIS A 207 -0.47 12.54 -15.74
CA HIS A 207 -1.26 13.49 -16.54
C HIS A 207 -2.36 14.16 -15.71
N HIS A 208 -2.77 15.38 -16.08
CA HIS A 208 -3.75 16.18 -15.33
C HIS A 208 -5.10 15.46 -15.18
N GLU A 209 -5.55 14.77 -16.23
CA GLU A 209 -6.78 13.99 -16.25
C GLU A 209 -6.69 12.73 -15.38
N GLU A 210 -5.50 12.12 -15.33
CA GLU A 210 -5.24 10.95 -14.52
C GLU A 210 -5.18 11.29 -13.03
N VAL A 211 -4.68 12.48 -12.66
CA VAL A 211 -4.78 13.00 -11.28
C VAL A 211 -6.23 12.99 -10.82
N VAL A 212 -7.13 13.60 -11.58
CA VAL A 212 -8.56 13.70 -11.21
C VAL A 212 -9.21 12.32 -11.15
N ALA A 213 -8.90 11.43 -12.10
CA ALA A 213 -9.43 10.07 -12.11
C ALA A 213 -8.95 9.24 -10.91
N THR A 214 -7.67 9.36 -10.54
CA THR A 214 -7.05 8.66 -9.40
C THR A 214 -7.65 9.13 -8.09
N VAL A 215 -7.66 10.45 -7.85
CA VAL A 215 -8.23 11.06 -6.64
C VAL A 215 -9.69 10.65 -6.47
N LEU A 216 -10.49 10.70 -7.54
CA LEU A 216 -11.89 10.28 -7.49
C LEU A 216 -12.03 8.80 -7.11
N SER A 217 -11.26 7.92 -7.75
CA SER A 217 -11.28 6.48 -7.47
C SER A 217 -10.94 6.19 -6.01
N ASP A 218 -9.89 6.84 -5.49
CA ASP A 218 -9.39 6.55 -4.15
C ASP A 218 -10.31 7.12 -3.07
N VAL A 219 -10.91 8.29 -3.30
CA VAL A 219 -11.96 8.82 -2.43
C VAL A 219 -13.18 7.88 -2.41
N VAL A 220 -13.64 7.40 -3.57
CA VAL A 220 -14.77 6.47 -3.64
C VAL A 220 -14.48 5.18 -2.87
N LYS A 221 -13.28 4.61 -3.03
CA LYS A 221 -12.85 3.41 -2.29
C LYS A 221 -12.74 3.65 -0.78
N ALA A 222 -12.31 4.84 -0.36
CA ALA A 222 -12.12 5.16 1.05
C ALA A 222 -13.45 5.31 1.80
N VAL A 223 -14.37 6.13 1.27
CA VAL A 223 -15.59 6.54 2.00
C VAL A 223 -16.91 5.98 1.47
N GLU A 224 -16.90 5.24 0.36
CA GLU A 224 -18.09 4.63 -0.27
C GLU A 224 -19.31 5.59 -0.34
N PRO A 225 -19.15 6.80 -0.92
CA PRO A 225 -20.12 7.88 -0.80
C PRO A 225 -21.31 7.71 -1.76
N LYS A 226 -22.32 8.58 -1.65
CA LYS A 226 -23.41 8.67 -2.65
C LYS A 226 -22.95 9.35 -3.94
N LEU A 227 -22.11 10.37 -3.80
CA LEU A 227 -21.60 11.21 -4.88
C LEU A 227 -20.20 11.70 -4.53
N VAL A 228 -19.31 11.74 -5.53
CA VAL A 228 -18.01 12.42 -5.48
C VAL A 228 -17.83 13.22 -6.76
N GLU A 229 -17.28 14.42 -6.63
CA GLU A 229 -16.79 15.24 -7.71
C GLU A 229 -15.41 15.77 -7.34
N VAL A 230 -14.47 15.58 -8.26
CA VAL A 230 -13.11 16.08 -8.13
C VAL A 230 -12.87 17.09 -9.24
N GLU A 231 -12.44 18.29 -8.86
CA GLU A 231 -11.98 19.34 -9.77
C GLU A 231 -10.50 19.63 -9.48
N ALA A 232 -9.67 19.64 -10.52
CA ALA A 232 -8.29 20.09 -10.46
C ALA A 232 -8.11 21.33 -11.35
N ALA A 233 -7.74 22.45 -10.76
CA ALA A 233 -7.39 23.68 -11.46
C ALA A 233 -5.87 23.85 -11.47
N PHE A 234 -5.23 23.53 -12.60
CA PHE A 234 -3.78 23.61 -12.76
C PHE A 234 -3.33 25.04 -13.05
N GLU A 235 -2.13 25.38 -12.58
CA GLU A 235 -1.45 26.63 -12.91
C GLU A 235 -1.16 26.72 -14.42
N GLU A 236 -0.94 27.94 -14.90
CA GLU A 236 -0.73 28.20 -16.31
C GLU A 236 0.59 27.60 -16.81
N ARG A 237 0.52 26.93 -17.96
CA ARG A 237 1.69 26.43 -18.67
C ARG A 237 1.63 26.87 -20.13
N SER A 238 2.65 27.60 -20.57
CA SER A 238 2.74 28.14 -21.93
C SER A 238 1.53 28.99 -22.34
N GLY A 239 0.97 29.77 -21.40
CA GLY A 239 -0.20 30.60 -21.65
C GLY A 239 -1.55 29.86 -21.60
N VAL A 240 -1.56 28.57 -21.26
CA VAL A 240 -2.78 27.75 -21.19
C VAL A 240 -3.04 27.30 -19.75
N LYS A 241 -4.27 27.49 -19.27
CA LYS A 241 -4.75 26.97 -17.99
C LYS A 241 -5.67 25.79 -18.23
N ALA A 242 -5.46 24.71 -17.49
CA ALA A 242 -6.32 23.53 -17.52
C ALA A 242 -7.17 23.47 -16.25
N ARG A 243 -8.46 23.17 -16.43
CA ARG A 243 -9.35 22.74 -15.35
C ARG A 243 -10.00 21.43 -15.77
N VAL A 244 -9.80 20.40 -14.96
CA VAL A 244 -10.34 19.06 -15.22
C VAL A 244 -11.30 18.72 -14.09
N THR A 245 -12.51 18.28 -14.45
CA THR A 245 -13.54 17.88 -13.48
C THR A 245 -14.07 16.50 -13.84
N LYS A 246 -14.23 15.64 -12.84
CA LYS A 246 -14.86 14.32 -12.99
C LYS A 246 -15.82 14.09 -11.84
N THR A 247 -16.98 13.52 -12.16
CA THR A 247 -18.04 13.22 -11.20
C THR A 247 -18.37 11.74 -11.24
N TRP A 248 -18.66 11.15 -10.09
CA TRP A 248 -19.14 9.79 -9.92
C TRP A 248 -20.34 9.79 -8.98
N ARG A 249 -21.34 8.97 -9.29
CA ARG A 249 -22.51 8.74 -8.45
C ARG A 249 -22.75 7.24 -8.31
N LYS A 250 -23.15 6.81 -7.11
CA LYS A 250 -23.39 5.39 -6.78
C LYS A 250 -24.37 4.69 -7.73
N ASN A 251 -25.33 5.44 -8.30
CA ASN A 251 -26.36 4.89 -9.20
C ASN A 251 -25.94 4.82 -10.68
N ASP A 252 -24.83 5.43 -11.09
CA ASP A 252 -24.40 5.43 -12.50
C ASP A 252 -23.86 4.05 -12.96
N GLN A 253 -23.62 3.13 -12.02
CA GLN A 253 -23.15 1.76 -12.28
C GLN A 253 -24.27 0.81 -12.76
N VAL A 254 -25.55 1.17 -12.59
CA VAL A 254 -26.69 0.29 -12.92
C VAL A 254 -27.10 0.41 -14.41
N GLY A 255 -26.53 1.35 -15.17
CA GLY A 255 -26.92 1.64 -16.56
C GLY A 255 -25.98 1.11 -17.66
N SER A 256 -24.85 0.48 -17.33
CA SER A 256 -23.83 0.06 -18.32
C SER A 256 -23.83 -1.45 -18.58
N SER A 257 -25.02 -2.04 -18.72
CA SER A 257 -25.21 -3.40 -19.23
C SER A 257 -26.15 -3.35 -20.44
N LEU A 258 -25.60 -3.07 -21.62
CA LEU A 258 -26.22 -3.34 -22.92
C LEU A 258 -25.20 -4.03 -23.81
#